data_AF-A0A850LQS2-F1
#
_entry.id   AF-A0A850LQS2-F1
#
_cell.length_a   1.000
_cell.length_b   1.000
_cell.length_c   1.000
_cell.angle_alpha   90.00
_cell.angle_beta   90.00
_cell.angle_gamma   90.00
#
_symmetry.space_group_name_H-M   'P 1'
#
loop_
_entity.id
_entity.type
_entity.pdbx_description
1 polymer ?
#
loop_
_entity_poly.entity_id
_entity_poly.type
_entity_poly.pdbx_seq_one_letter_code
_entity_poly.pdbx_strand_id
1 'polypeptide(L)'
;MAEGKDVIDALANKYTSMWSNGDANKRTDIDLKIIKMLDVDAAINFLHWGCKNCCSIATLTKDTLNEEMGIPVLELDGDVVDPRNYASAQIRTRIEAFIEMLK
;
A
#
# COMPACT_ATOMS: atom_id res chain seq x y z
N MET A 1 -9.83 -26.12 -27.67
CA MET A 1 -8.70 -26.24 -26.72
C MET A 1 -7.61 -25.34 -27.28
N ALA A 2 -7.34 -24.20 -26.63
CA ALA A 2 -6.39 -23.23 -27.15
C ALA A 2 -4.96 -23.73 -26.87
N GLU A 3 -4.25 -24.11 -27.93
CA GLU A 3 -2.86 -24.57 -27.90
C GLU A 3 -1.92 -23.41 -27.53
N GLY A 4 -1.22 -23.53 -26.39
CA GLY A 4 0.12 -22.97 -26.12
C GLY A 4 0.31 -21.44 -26.15
N LYS A 5 -0.03 -20.75 -27.23
CA LYS A 5 0.09 -19.28 -27.37
C LYS A 5 -0.87 -18.53 -26.45
N ASP A 6 -2.12 -18.99 -26.36
CA ASP A 6 -3.15 -18.33 -25.53
C ASP A 6 -2.79 -18.33 -24.04
N VAL A 7 -2.24 -19.44 -23.52
CA VAL A 7 -1.86 -19.54 -22.10
C VAL A 7 -0.61 -18.71 -21.80
N ILE A 8 0.40 -18.74 -22.67
CA ILE A 8 1.62 -17.95 -22.47
C ILE A 8 1.33 -16.46 -22.60
N ASP A 9 0.50 -16.05 -23.56
CA ASP A 9 0.07 -14.66 -23.73
C ASP A 9 -0.79 -14.21 -22.54
N ALA A 10 -1.69 -15.05 -22.04
CA ALA A 10 -2.47 -14.75 -20.83
C ALA A 10 -1.58 -14.60 -19.58
N LEU A 11 -0.55 -15.45 -19.43
CA LEU A 11 0.42 -15.32 -18.35
C LEU A 11 1.25 -14.05 -18.50
N ALA A 12 1.78 -13.76 -19.68
CA ALA A 12 2.55 -12.55 -19.95
C ALA A 12 1.71 -11.31 -19.63
N ASN A 13 0.45 -11.27 -20.07
CA ASN A 13 -0.48 -10.20 -19.76
C ASN A 13 -0.69 -10.07 -18.25
N LYS A 14 -0.97 -11.17 -17.53
CA LYS A 14 -1.14 -11.14 -16.06
C LYS A 14 0.08 -10.61 -15.33
N TYR A 15 1.28 -11.02 -15.73
CA TYR A 15 2.53 -10.59 -15.08
C TYR A 15 2.83 -9.12 -15.35
N THR A 16 2.65 -8.67 -16.60
CA THR A 16 2.94 -7.29 -17.01
C THR A 16 1.88 -6.31 -16.53
N SER A 17 0.63 -6.74 -16.37
CA SER A 17 -0.47 -5.92 -15.87
C SER A 17 -0.48 -5.73 -14.35
N MET A 18 0.53 -6.23 -13.63
CA MET A 18 0.65 -6.00 -12.20
C MET A 18 0.69 -4.48 -11.95
N TRP A 19 -0.16 -4.01 -11.03
CA TRP A 19 -0.28 -2.59 -10.70
C TRP A 19 1.05 -1.96 -10.27
N SER A 20 1.99 -2.75 -9.72
CA SER A 20 3.30 -2.29 -9.26
C SER A 20 4.29 -2.02 -10.38
N ASN A 21 3.97 -2.44 -11.61
CA ASN A 21 4.81 -2.26 -12.80
C ASN A 21 4.48 -0.98 -13.57
N GLY A 22 3.46 -0.23 -13.13
CA GLY A 22 2.99 0.99 -13.76
C GLY A 22 3.48 2.27 -13.07
N ASP A 23 2.86 3.39 -13.43
CA ASP A 23 3.06 4.67 -12.76
C ASP A 23 2.46 4.67 -11.35
N ALA A 24 2.94 5.61 -10.52
CA ALA A 24 2.50 5.74 -9.13
C ALA A 24 1.00 6.01 -9.00
N ASN A 25 0.39 6.73 -9.95
CA ASN A 25 -1.05 7.03 -9.91
C ASN A 25 -1.88 5.76 -10.08
N LYS A 26 -1.50 4.86 -11.01
CA LYS A 26 -2.17 3.55 -11.15
C LYS A 26 -2.16 2.73 -9.86
N ARG A 27 -1.08 2.82 -9.06
CA ARG A 27 -1.06 2.18 -7.75
C ARG A 27 -2.07 2.84 -6.81
N THR A 28 -2.00 4.16 -6.66
CA THR A 28 -2.92 4.90 -5.80
C THR A 28 -4.39 4.70 -6.19
N ASP A 29 -4.71 4.57 -7.48
CA ASP A 29 -6.05 4.24 -7.98
C ASP A 29 -6.55 2.88 -7.48
N ILE A 30 -5.66 1.89 -7.36
CA ILE A 30 -6.00 0.58 -6.79
C ILE A 30 -6.25 0.71 -5.30
N ASP A 31 -5.43 1.47 -4.57
CA ASP A 31 -5.62 1.70 -3.13
C ASP A 31 -6.97 2.42 -2.88
N LEU A 32 -7.33 3.43 -3.69
CA LEU A 32 -8.63 4.10 -3.67
C LEU A 32 -9.80 3.13 -3.91
N LYS A 33 -9.67 2.22 -4.88
CA LYS A 33 -10.70 1.20 -5.17
C LYS A 33 -10.87 0.24 -3.99
N ILE A 34 -9.77 -0.21 -3.39
CA ILE A 34 -9.80 -1.13 -2.24
C ILE A 34 -10.47 -0.45 -1.05
N ILE A 35 -10.09 0.80 -0.74
CA ILE A 35 -10.68 1.57 0.36
C ILE A 35 -12.19 1.77 0.16
N LYS A 36 -12.62 2.13 -1.05
CA LYS A 36 -14.06 2.24 -1.40
C LYS A 36 -14.80 0.91 -1.24
N MET A 37 -14.17 -0.20 -1.62
CA MET A 37 -14.78 -1.53 -1.55
C MET A 37 -14.91 -2.04 -0.11
N LEU A 38 -13.95 -1.70 0.75
CA LEU A 38 -13.89 -2.17 2.13
C LEU A 38 -14.61 -1.25 3.13
N ASP A 39 -14.97 -0.02 2.72
CA ASP A 39 -15.64 0.99 3.55
C ASP A 39 -14.90 1.21 4.88
N VAL A 40 -13.62 1.60 4.76
CA VAL A 40 -12.73 1.77 5.92
C VAL A 40 -12.75 3.22 6.43
N ASP A 41 -12.59 3.39 7.75
CA ASP A 41 -12.48 4.72 8.38
C ASP A 41 -11.06 5.32 8.26
N ALA A 42 -10.04 4.47 8.08
CA ALA A 42 -8.63 4.84 8.08
C ALA A 42 -7.76 3.75 7.44
N ALA A 43 -6.53 4.10 7.05
CA ALA A 43 -5.56 3.14 6.53
C ALA A 43 -4.21 3.18 7.28
N ILE A 44 -3.52 2.04 7.33
CA ILE A 44 -2.14 1.94 7.80
C ILE A 44 -1.28 1.46 6.63
N ASN A 45 -0.28 2.25 6.25
CA ASN A 45 0.69 1.89 5.22
C ASN A 45 1.99 1.45 5.88
N PHE A 46 2.33 0.17 5.77
CA PHE A 46 3.59 -0.36 6.28
C PHE A 46 4.70 -0.24 5.23
N LEU A 47 5.69 0.58 5.53
CA LEU A 47 6.83 0.88 4.68
C LEU A 47 7.99 -0.03 5.07
N HIS A 48 8.12 -1.14 4.34
CA HIS A 48 9.22 -2.05 4.57
C HIS A 48 10.56 -1.39 4.26
N TRP A 49 11.50 -1.47 5.20
CA TRP A 49 12.85 -0.94 5.07
C TRP A 49 13.52 -1.44 3.79
N GLY A 50 13.91 -0.51 2.92
CA GLY A 50 14.58 -0.82 1.65
C GLY A 50 13.64 -1.05 0.46
N CYS A 51 12.31 -1.12 0.64
CA CYS A 51 11.36 -1.22 -0.46
C CYS A 51 11.19 0.13 -1.16
N LYS A 52 12.14 0.48 -2.04
CA LYS A 52 12.16 1.80 -2.71
C LYS A 52 10.89 2.10 -3.48
N ASN A 53 10.29 1.11 -4.13
CA ASN A 53 9.05 1.30 -4.89
C ASN A 53 7.89 1.73 -3.99
N CYS A 54 7.71 1.07 -2.84
CA CYS A 54 6.63 1.42 -1.90
C CYS A 54 6.92 2.74 -1.16
N CYS A 55 8.15 2.89 -0.66
CA CYS A 55 8.54 4.10 0.08
C CYS A 55 8.51 5.36 -0.80
N SER A 56 8.84 5.27 -2.10
CA SER A 56 8.87 6.46 -2.97
C SER A 56 7.49 7.03 -3.26
N ILE A 57 6.43 6.22 -3.18
CA ILE A 57 5.06 6.63 -3.51
C ILE A 57 4.21 6.87 -2.27
N ALA A 58 4.72 6.57 -1.07
CA ALA A 58 3.95 6.58 0.18
C ALA A 58 3.25 7.92 0.45
N THR A 59 3.99 9.03 0.30
CA THR A 59 3.45 10.39 0.48
C THR A 59 2.35 10.70 -0.52
N LEU A 60 2.57 10.38 -1.81
CA LEU A 60 1.54 10.57 -2.84
C LEU A 60 0.26 9.81 -2.49
N THR A 61 0.39 8.51 -2.16
CA THR A 61 -0.77 7.69 -1.79
C THR A 61 -1.49 8.26 -0.56
N LYS A 62 -0.77 8.65 0.48
CA LYS A 62 -1.34 9.25 1.68
C LYS A 62 -2.08 10.55 1.39
N ASP A 63 -1.48 11.46 0.65
CA ASP A 63 -2.07 12.75 0.32
C ASP A 63 -3.32 12.55 -0.54
N THR A 64 -3.27 11.71 -1.57
CA THR A 64 -4.44 11.40 -2.40
C THR A 64 -5.58 10.77 -1.60
N LEU A 65 -5.30 9.80 -0.72
CA LEU A 65 -6.34 9.19 0.12
C LEU A 65 -6.95 10.20 1.10
N ASN A 66 -6.16 11.12 1.63
CA ASN A 66 -6.66 12.16 2.52
C ASN A 66 -7.51 13.19 1.77
N GLU A 67 -7.00 13.72 0.66
CA GLU A 67 -7.62 14.80 -0.10
C GLU A 67 -8.87 14.34 -0.86
N GLU A 68 -8.85 13.16 -1.48
CA GLU A 68 -9.97 12.70 -2.31
C GLU A 68 -11.07 11.99 -1.52
N MET A 69 -10.70 11.32 -0.42
CA MET A 69 -11.61 10.42 0.30
C MET A 69 -11.80 10.80 1.77
N GLY A 70 -11.04 11.77 2.30
CA GLY A 70 -11.05 12.10 3.72
C GLY A 70 -10.46 10.99 4.59
N ILE A 71 -9.69 10.06 4.01
CA ILE A 71 -9.18 8.88 4.72
C ILE A 71 -7.83 9.21 5.37
N PRO A 72 -7.73 9.24 6.70
CA PRO A 72 -6.45 9.40 7.37
C PRO A 72 -5.58 8.16 7.18
N VAL A 73 -4.28 8.37 6.95
CA VAL A 73 -3.30 7.29 6.74
C VAL A 73 -2.14 7.40 7.71
N LEU A 74 -1.84 6.30 8.40
CA LEU A 74 -0.65 6.15 9.23
C LEU A 74 0.45 5.41 8.48
N GLU A 75 1.58 6.05 8.23
CA GLU A 75 2.77 5.40 7.67
C GLU A 75 3.64 4.82 8.79
N LEU A 76 3.91 3.52 8.75
CA LEU A 76 4.77 2.83 9.72
C LEU A 76 5.98 2.23 9.01
N ASP A 77 7.18 2.65 9.39
CA ASP A 77 8.42 2.06 8.89
C ASP A 77 8.80 0.82 9.72
N GLY A 78 9.32 -0.21 9.05
CA GLY A 78 9.87 -1.37 9.74
C GLY A 78 10.49 -2.40 8.83
N ASP A 79 11.17 -3.37 9.43
CA ASP A 79 11.82 -4.46 8.73
C ASP A 79 11.18 -5.80 9.16
N VAL A 80 10.83 -6.65 8.18
CA VAL A 80 10.25 -7.97 8.42
C VAL A 80 11.31 -9.09 8.49
N VAL A 81 12.58 -8.73 8.23
CA VAL A 81 13.72 -9.65 8.19
C VAL A 81 14.68 -9.36 9.34
N ASP A 82 15.02 -8.08 9.56
CA ASP A 82 15.96 -7.66 10.61
C ASP A 82 15.25 -7.16 11.88
N PRO A 83 15.22 -7.94 12.98
CA PRO A 83 14.55 -7.53 14.20
C PRO A 83 15.21 -6.31 14.89
N ARG A 84 16.45 -5.95 14.50
CA ARG A 84 17.11 -4.74 15.02
C ARG A 84 16.44 -3.46 14.51
N ASN A 85 15.73 -3.54 13.39
CA ASN A 85 15.00 -2.44 12.78
C ASN A 85 13.51 -2.42 13.22
N TYR A 86 13.18 -3.07 14.34
CA TYR A 86 11.84 -3.08 14.92
C TYR A 86 11.79 -2.38 16.29
N ALA A 87 11.09 -1.24 16.35
CA ALA A 87 10.89 -0.47 17.58
C ALA A 87 9.45 -0.64 18.11
N SER A 88 9.18 -1.74 18.81
CA SER A 88 7.83 -2.12 19.26
C SER A 88 7.10 -1.04 20.06
N ALA A 89 7.77 -0.42 21.03
CA ALA A 89 7.18 0.62 21.88
C ALA A 89 6.78 1.86 21.05
N GLN A 90 7.65 2.29 20.13
CA GLN A 90 7.38 3.43 19.25
C GLN A 90 6.20 3.14 18.32
N ILE A 91 6.18 1.97 17.67
CA ILE A 91 5.08 1.56 16.79
C ILE A 91 3.75 1.52 17.57
N ARG A 92 3.77 0.95 18.78
CA ARG A 92 2.60 0.89 19.66
C ARG A 92 2.04 2.28 19.96
N THR A 93 2.88 3.22 20.40
CA THR A 93 2.45 4.59 20.71
C THR A 93 1.89 5.31 19.48
N ARG A 94 2.49 5.12 18.30
CA ARG A 94 1.98 5.73 17.05
C ARG A 94 0.62 5.18 16.66
N ILE A 95 0.41 3.87 16.78
CA ILE A 95 -0.89 3.24 16.52
C ILE A 95 -1.94 3.71 17.53
N GLU A 96 -1.60 3.75 18.83
CA GLU A 96 -2.50 4.23 19.87
C GLU A 96 -2.95 5.67 19.61
N ALA A 97 -2.00 6.57 19.34
CA ALA A 97 -2.31 7.97 19.02
C ALA A 97 -3.15 8.11 17.73
N PHE A 98 -2.87 7.29 16.72
CA PHE A 98 -3.64 7.29 15.47
C PHE A 98 -5.08 6.84 15.70
N ILE A 99 -5.31 5.77 16.47
CA ILE A 99 -6.65 5.30 16.81
C ILE A 99 -7.40 6.34 17.66
N GLU A 100 -6.72 7.04 18.57
CA GLU A 100 -7.34 8.11 19.36
C GLU A 100 -7.82 9.29 18.49
N MET A 101 -7.10 9.60 17.41
CA MET A 101 -7.50 10.64 16.45
C MET A 101 -8.76 10.25 15.65
N LEU A 102 -9.09 8.96 15.55
CA LEU A 102 -10.27 8.47 14.83
C LEU A 102 -11.55 8.45 15.68
N LYS A 103 -11.44 8.72 17.00
CA LYS A 103 -12.57 8.77 17.93
C LYS A 103 -13.23 10.15 17.93
#